data_AF-T1AV27-F1
#
_entry.id   AF-T1AV27-F1
#
_cell.length_a   1.000
_cell.length_b   1.000
_cell.length_c   1.000
_cell.angle_alpha   90.00
_cell.angle_beta   90.00
_cell.angle_gamma   90.00
#
_symmetry.space_group_name_H-M   'P 1'
#
loop_
_entity.id
_entity.type
_entity.pdbx_description
1 polymer ?
#
loop_
_entity_poly.entity_id
_entity_poly.type
_entity_poly.pdbx_seq_one_letter_code
_entity_poly.pdbx_strand_id
1 'polypeptide(L)'
;MPRSPAGALANAMDVGAPSNFERLRALYADDAALRADLTAHAVSDADIRATLRTAHARHGLLPCPHTATALHVLQRLRAAGDTQPFAIVATAHAAKFAEVVEPEFGHAAAIPKPLAALLARPSHSETLTAGDDALLARLRQLHHIG
;
A
#
# COMPACT_ATOMS: atom_id res chain seq x y z
N MET A 1 -7.21 -14.08 17.87
CA MET A 1 -6.18 -13.44 17.03
C MET A 1 -6.81 -13.15 15.68
N PRO A 2 -6.84 -11.90 15.18
CA PRO A 2 -7.30 -11.66 13.82
C PRO A 2 -6.35 -12.42 12.88
N ARG A 3 -6.94 -13.26 12.03
CA ARG A 3 -6.23 -14.05 11.03
C ARG A 3 -5.65 -13.09 9.99
N SER A 4 -4.34 -13.09 9.79
CA SER A 4 -3.74 -12.44 8.61
C SER A 4 -4.36 -13.08 7.36
N PRO A 5 -5.05 -12.32 6.49
CA PRO A 5 -5.48 -12.86 5.21
C PRO A 5 -4.25 -13.16 4.35
N ALA A 6 -4.30 -14.21 3.55
CA ALA A 6 -3.34 -14.38 2.46
C ALA A 6 -3.34 -13.11 1.59
N GLY A 7 -2.15 -12.55 1.35
CA GLY A 7 -1.92 -11.11 1.22
C GLY A 7 -2.71 -10.39 0.14
N ALA A 8 -3.44 -9.34 0.56
CA ALA A 8 -4.12 -8.40 -0.32
C ALA A 8 -3.14 -7.77 -1.34
N LEU A 9 -3.65 -7.38 -2.51
CA LEU A 9 -2.82 -6.75 -3.56
C LEU A 9 -2.14 -5.46 -3.09
N ALA A 10 -2.84 -4.69 -2.26
CA ALA A 10 -2.31 -3.52 -1.58
C ALA A 10 -1.65 -3.92 -0.24
N ASN A 11 -0.75 -4.90 -0.24
CA ASN A 11 -0.18 -5.53 0.96
C ASN A 11 0.36 -4.57 2.03
N ALA A 12 0.96 -3.44 1.65
CA ALA A 12 1.43 -2.41 2.59
C ALA A 12 0.30 -1.72 3.40
N MET A 13 -0.96 -1.93 3.02
CA MET A 13 -2.17 -1.49 3.74
C MET A 13 -2.83 -2.64 4.52
N ASP A 14 -2.27 -3.85 4.50
CA ASP A 14 -2.75 -5.00 5.29
C ASP A 14 -2.30 -4.84 6.76
N VAL A 15 -2.95 -3.90 7.45
CA VAL A 15 -2.62 -3.48 8.81
C VAL A 15 -3.81 -3.76 9.73
N GLY A 16 -3.67 -4.79 10.58
CA GLY A 16 -4.73 -5.15 11.54
C GLY A 16 -4.89 -4.17 12.71
N ALA A 17 -3.83 -3.44 13.06
CA ALA A 17 -3.83 -2.44 14.15
C ALA A 17 -3.07 -1.18 13.70
N PRO A 18 -3.75 -0.15 13.16
CA PRO A 18 -3.10 1.05 12.65
C PRO A 18 -2.50 1.87 13.80
N SER A 19 -1.17 1.84 13.95
CA SER A 19 -0.44 2.43 15.09
C SER A 19 -0.59 3.95 15.23
N ASN A 20 -0.95 4.65 14.16
CA ASN A 20 -1.19 6.10 14.17
C ASN A 20 -2.64 6.49 14.48
N PHE A 21 -3.58 5.55 14.62
CA PHE A 21 -4.98 5.87 14.84
C PHE A 21 -5.21 6.61 16.16
N GLU A 22 -4.52 6.22 17.24
CA GLU A 22 -4.59 6.93 18.53
C GLU A 22 -4.09 8.38 18.41
N ARG A 23 -3.05 8.61 17.61
CA ARG A 23 -2.55 9.98 17.35
C ARG A 23 -3.57 10.80 16.58
N LEU A 24 -4.20 10.21 15.55
CA LEU A 24 -5.26 10.85 14.80
C LEU A 24 -6.43 11.22 15.72
N ARG A 25 -6.91 10.28 16.54
CA ARG A 25 -8.02 10.51 17.48
C ARG A 25 -7.72 11.62 18.48
N ALA A 26 -6.47 11.71 18.96
CA ALA A 26 -6.04 12.79 19.86
C ALA A 26 -6.03 14.20 19.23
N LEU A 27 -6.10 14.32 17.89
CA LEU A 27 -6.23 15.61 17.21
C LEU A 27 -7.67 16.16 17.19
N TYR A 28 -8.65 15.33 17.57
CA TYR A 28 -10.08 15.68 17.54
C TYR A 28 -10.66 15.70 18.96
N ALA A 29 -11.71 16.49 19.15
CA ALA A 29 -12.40 16.58 20.46
C ALA A 29 -13.06 15.25 20.85
N ASP A 30 -13.69 14.58 19.88
CA ASP A 30 -14.33 13.28 20.03
C ASP A 30 -14.42 12.55 18.67
N ASP A 31 -14.92 11.31 18.72
CA ASP A 31 -15.10 10.47 17.54
C ASP A 31 -16.14 11.02 16.56
N ALA A 32 -17.09 11.86 17.01
CA ALA A 32 -18.10 12.44 16.14
C ALA A 32 -17.48 13.55 15.27
N ALA A 33 -16.65 14.41 15.85
CA ALA A 33 -15.87 15.40 15.12
C ALA A 33 -14.94 14.74 14.09
N LEU A 34 -14.25 13.65 14.46
CA LEU A 34 -13.40 12.90 13.53
C LEU A 34 -14.20 12.35 12.33
N ARG A 35 -15.38 11.77 12.56
CA ARG A 35 -16.23 11.21 11.48
C ARG A 35 -16.85 12.28 10.59
N ALA A 36 -16.98 13.51 11.08
CA ALA A 36 -17.45 14.64 10.26
C ALA A 36 -16.40 15.06 9.23
N ASP A 37 -15.12 14.98 9.57
CA ASP A 37 -14.02 15.43 8.71
C ASP A 37 -13.35 14.30 7.91
N LEU A 38 -13.49 13.04 8.34
CA LEU A 38 -12.84 11.90 7.71
C LEU A 38 -13.83 10.80 7.33
N THR A 39 -13.80 10.42 6.06
CA THR A 39 -14.50 9.24 5.53
C THR A 39 -13.50 8.13 5.22
N ALA A 40 -13.94 6.88 5.39
CA ALA A 40 -13.15 5.70 5.09
C ALA A 40 -13.92 4.78 4.14
N HIS A 41 -13.21 4.19 3.19
CA HIS A 41 -13.78 3.29 2.19
C HIS A 41 -12.97 2.01 2.11
N ALA A 42 -13.66 0.86 2.10
CA ALA A 42 -13.05 -0.42 1.78
C ALA A 42 -13.08 -0.65 0.26
N VAL A 43 -12.01 -1.23 -0.28
CA VAL A 43 -11.87 -1.57 -1.69
C VAL A 43 -11.35 -3.01 -1.78
N SER A 44 -12.00 -3.84 -2.59
CA SER A 44 -11.61 -5.23 -2.76
C SER A 44 -10.46 -5.38 -3.76
N ASP A 45 -9.75 -6.51 -3.72
CA ASP A 45 -8.74 -6.83 -4.75
C ASP A 45 -9.34 -6.88 -6.16
N ALA A 46 -10.59 -7.32 -6.30
CA ALA A 46 -11.30 -7.32 -7.57
C ALA A 46 -11.48 -5.89 -8.11
N ASP A 47 -11.86 -4.96 -7.23
CA ASP A 47 -12.00 -3.53 -7.57
C ASP A 47 -10.65 -2.88 -7.88
N ILE A 48 -9.60 -3.24 -7.16
CA ILE A 48 -8.22 -2.80 -7.43
C ILE A 48 -7.81 -3.23 -8.84
N ARG A 49 -7.99 -4.51 -9.20
CA ARG A 49 -7.68 -5.02 -10.54
C ARG A 49 -8.49 -4.32 -11.63
N ALA A 50 -9.80 -4.14 -11.42
CA ALA A 50 -10.64 -3.40 -12.36
C ALA A 50 -10.17 -1.95 -12.56
N THR A 51 -9.72 -1.31 -11.48
CA THR A 51 -9.18 0.04 -11.53
C THR A 51 -7.85 0.09 -12.26
N LEU A 52 -6.94 -0.86 -12.02
CA LEU A 52 -5.68 -0.99 -12.74
C LEU A 52 -5.92 -1.07 -14.25
N ARG A 53 -6.76 -1.99 -14.71
CA ARG A 53 -7.07 -2.18 -16.16
C ARG A 53 -7.57 -0.92 -16.87
N THR A 54 -8.24 -0.02 -16.15
CA THR A 54 -8.83 1.20 -16.74
C THR A 54 -8.00 2.46 -16.50
N ALA A 55 -7.02 2.43 -15.59
CA ALA A 55 -6.29 3.61 -15.15
C ALA A 55 -5.49 4.28 -16.27
N HIS A 56 -4.87 3.49 -17.15
CA HIS A 56 -4.09 4.05 -18.26
C HIS A 56 -4.97 4.83 -19.23
N ALA A 57 -6.09 4.25 -19.66
CA ALA A 57 -7.03 4.91 -20.56
C ALA A 57 -7.69 6.15 -19.94
N ARG A 58 -8.00 6.11 -18.63
CA ARG A 58 -8.70 7.20 -17.94
C ARG A 58 -7.81 8.34 -17.49
N HIS A 59 -6.57 8.03 -17.11
CA HIS A 59 -5.71 8.97 -16.39
C HIS A 59 -4.29 9.06 -16.98
N GLY A 60 -3.99 8.30 -18.04
CA GLY A 60 -2.65 8.27 -18.64
C GLY A 60 -1.57 7.71 -17.73
N LEU A 61 -1.93 6.96 -16.67
CA LEU A 61 -0.99 6.50 -15.64
C LEU A 61 -1.09 4.99 -15.41
N LEU A 62 0.01 4.41 -14.91
CA LEU A 62 0.10 3.02 -14.44
C LEU A 62 0.28 3.06 -12.91
N PRO A 63 -0.81 2.90 -12.12
CA PRO A 63 -0.71 3.01 -10.67
C PRO A 63 -0.24 1.70 -10.04
N CYS A 64 0.35 1.77 -8.85
CA CYS A 64 0.46 0.60 -7.98
C CYS A 64 -0.90 0.22 -7.37
N PRO A 65 -1.05 -0.97 -6.77
CA PRO A 65 -2.30 -1.39 -6.12
C PRO A 65 -2.84 -0.41 -5.05
N HIS A 66 -1.95 0.24 -4.30
CA HIS A 66 -2.31 1.24 -3.28
C HIS A 66 -2.92 2.50 -3.90
N THR A 67 -2.29 3.03 -4.95
CA THR A 67 -2.81 4.19 -5.69
C THR A 67 -4.12 3.84 -6.40
N ALA A 68 -4.25 2.61 -6.92
CA ALA A 68 -5.48 2.12 -7.53
C ALA A 68 -6.64 2.07 -6.52
N THR A 69 -6.37 1.79 -5.25
CA THR A 69 -7.38 1.86 -4.17
C THR A 69 -7.98 3.26 -4.04
N ALA A 70 -7.15 4.30 -4.03
CA ALA A 70 -7.61 5.69 -3.96
C ALA A 70 -8.33 6.13 -5.25
N LEU A 71 -7.82 5.71 -6.42
CA LEU A 71 -8.47 5.99 -7.71
C LEU A 71 -9.87 5.38 -7.79
N HIS A 72 -10.06 4.16 -7.27
CA HIS A 72 -11.36 3.52 -7.23
C HIS A 72 -12.39 4.36 -6.44
N VAL A 73 -11.99 4.85 -5.26
CA VAL A 73 -12.84 5.70 -4.42
C VAL A 73 -13.16 7.01 -5.14
N LEU A 74 -12.17 7.66 -5.76
CA LEU A 74 -12.40 8.87 -6.56
C LEU A 74 -13.42 8.62 -7.68
N GLN A 75 -13.31 7.50 -8.39
CA GLN A 75 -14.25 7.14 -9.46
C GLN A 75 -15.67 6.96 -8.93
N ARG A 76 -15.84 6.36 -7.74
CA ARG A 76 -17.15 6.24 -7.08
C ARG A 76 -17.72 7.60 -6.67
N LEU A 77 -16.91 8.48 -6.09
CA LEU A 77 -17.34 9.84 -5.72
C LEU A 77 -17.78 10.64 -6.95
N ARG A 78 -17.00 10.56 -8.04
CA ARG A 78 -17.35 11.18 -9.32
C ARG A 78 -18.65 10.64 -9.91
N ALA A 79 -18.84 9.32 -9.86
CA ALA A 79 -20.10 8.70 -10.31
C ALA A 79 -21.32 9.11 -9.46
N ALA A 80 -21.10 9.47 -8.19
CA ALA A 80 -22.12 10.03 -7.30
C ALA A 80 -22.35 11.54 -7.49
N GLY A 81 -21.68 12.18 -8.47
CA GLY A 81 -21.86 13.59 -8.79
C GLY A 81 -20.95 14.56 -8.04
N ASP A 82 -20.00 14.05 -7.23
CA ASP A 82 -19.01 14.92 -6.60
C ASP A 82 -18.09 15.52 -7.68
N THR A 83 -17.97 16.84 -7.72
CA THR A 83 -17.14 17.59 -8.67
C THR A 83 -16.00 18.37 -8.01
N GLN A 84 -15.84 18.27 -6.68
CA GLN A 84 -14.79 18.96 -5.93
C GLN A 84 -13.40 18.50 -6.39
N PRO A 85 -12.36 19.35 -6.32
CA PRO A 85 -11.00 18.93 -6.62
C PRO A 85 -10.49 17.89 -5.61
N PHE A 86 -9.77 16.87 -6.09
CA PHE A 86 -9.14 15.84 -5.26
C PHE A 86 -7.64 15.76 -5.56
N ALA A 87 -6.85 15.52 -4.52
CA ALA A 87 -5.45 15.10 -4.64
C ALA A 87 -5.34 13.63 -4.22
N ILE A 88 -4.69 12.82 -5.04
CA ILE A 88 -4.38 11.42 -4.71
C ILE A 88 -2.91 11.32 -4.33
N VAL A 89 -2.65 10.75 -3.15
CA VAL A 89 -1.30 10.42 -2.73
C VAL A 89 -0.89 9.09 -3.35
N ALA A 90 -0.10 9.14 -4.42
CA ALA A 90 0.47 7.96 -5.06
C ALA A 90 1.66 7.44 -4.22
N THR A 91 1.40 6.45 -3.36
CA THR A 91 2.34 6.05 -2.29
C THR A 91 3.51 5.18 -2.75
N ALA A 92 3.42 4.58 -3.95
CA ALA A 92 4.49 3.77 -4.50
C ALA A 92 4.50 3.75 -6.03
N HIS A 93 5.67 3.44 -6.59
CA HIS A 93 5.85 3.22 -8.02
C HIS A 93 5.35 1.81 -8.42
N ALA A 94 4.67 1.69 -9.56
CA ALA A 94 4.07 0.42 -10.04
C ALA A 94 5.10 -0.71 -10.21
N ALA A 95 6.31 -0.41 -10.68
CA ALA A 95 7.42 -1.35 -10.80
C ALA A 95 7.80 -2.09 -9.49
N LYS A 96 7.43 -1.58 -8.31
CA LYS A 96 7.61 -2.31 -7.03
C LYS A 96 6.64 -3.49 -6.88
N PHE A 97 5.63 -3.57 -7.73
CA PHE A 97 4.54 -4.55 -7.70
C PHE A 97 4.30 -5.15 -9.09
N ALA A 98 5.38 -5.35 -9.86
CA ALA A 98 5.34 -5.83 -11.25
C ALA A 98 4.47 -7.09 -11.41
N GLU A 99 4.60 -8.06 -10.51
CA GLU A 99 3.83 -9.32 -10.52
C GLU A 99 2.30 -9.11 -10.42
N VAL A 100 1.86 -8.01 -9.81
CA VAL A 100 0.44 -7.65 -9.70
C VAL A 100 -0.01 -6.78 -10.87
N VAL A 101 0.84 -5.84 -11.25
CA VAL A 101 0.55 -4.77 -12.21
C VAL A 101 0.61 -5.32 -13.64
N GLU A 102 1.72 -5.94 -14.04
CA GLU A 102 1.99 -6.32 -15.43
C GLU A 102 0.92 -7.26 -16.04
N PRO A 103 0.37 -8.25 -15.31
CA PRO A 103 -0.73 -9.06 -15.85
C PRO A 103 -2.00 -8.26 -16.18
N GLU A 104 -2.25 -7.15 -15.49
CA GLU A 104 -3.44 -6.31 -15.72
C GLU A 104 -3.26 -5.35 -16.91
N PHE A 105 -2.01 -5.04 -17.30
CA PHE A 105 -1.70 -4.12 -18.40
C PHE A 105 -1.21 -4.84 -19.67
N GLY A 106 -0.75 -6.09 -19.56
CA GLY A 106 -0.22 -6.86 -20.69
C GLY A 106 1.15 -6.41 -21.17
N HIS A 107 1.82 -5.52 -20.45
CA HIS A 107 3.19 -5.09 -20.72
C HIS A 107 3.95 -4.77 -19.42
N ALA A 108 5.27 -4.75 -19.51
CA ALA A 108 6.13 -4.46 -18.38
C ALA A 108 5.96 -3.01 -17.87
N ALA A 109 6.05 -2.82 -16.56
CA ALA A 109 6.09 -1.48 -15.99
C ALA A 109 7.48 -0.87 -16.22
N ALA A 110 7.54 0.37 -16.73
CA ALA A 110 8.82 1.06 -16.88
C ALA A 110 9.51 1.20 -15.53
N ILE A 111 10.73 0.64 -15.38
CA ILE A 111 11.48 0.70 -14.12
C ILE A 111 12.39 1.94 -14.16
N PRO A 112 12.23 2.91 -13.24
CA PRO A 112 13.13 4.05 -13.17
C PRO A 112 14.57 3.61 -12.88
N LYS A 113 15.56 4.25 -13.50
CA LYS A 113 16.99 3.90 -13.33
C LYS A 113 17.43 3.73 -11.87
N PRO A 114 17.05 4.62 -10.91
CA PRO A 114 17.43 4.45 -9.51
C PRO A 114 16.83 3.18 -8.87
N LEU A 115 15.59 2.83 -9.22
CA LEU A 115 14.94 1.62 -8.73
C LEU A 115 15.58 0.37 -9.34
N ALA A 116 15.88 0.40 -10.65
CA ALA A 116 16.58 -0.69 -11.32
C ALA A 116 17.96 -0.96 -10.69
N ALA A 117 18.72 0.10 -10.40
CA ALA A 117 20.02 -0.01 -9.73
C ALA A 117 19.89 -0.60 -8.31
N LEU A 118 18.84 -0.24 -7.57
CA LEU A 118 18.58 -0.80 -6.23
C LEU A 118 18.23 -2.28 -6.29
N LEU A 119 17.34 -2.68 -7.21
CA LEU A 119 16.88 -4.06 -7.38
C LEU A 119 17.98 -5.01 -7.85
N ALA A 120 19.00 -4.50 -8.56
CA ALA A 120 20.15 -5.27 -9.01
C ALA A 120 21.18 -5.59 -7.91
N ARG A 121 21.06 -4.98 -6.71
CA ARG A 121 22.02 -5.20 -5.63
C ARG A 121 21.78 -6.57 -4.99
N PRO A 122 22.86 -7.31 -4.61
CA PRO A 122 22.72 -8.51 -3.80
C PRO A 122 21.93 -8.22 -2.52
N SER A 123 20.96 -9.07 -2.20
CA SER A 123 20.22 -9.02 -0.95
C SER A 123 20.64 -10.19 -0.06
N HIS A 124 20.70 -9.94 1.25
CA HIS A 124 20.97 -10.96 2.26
C HIS A 124 19.86 -10.89 3.32
N SER A 125 19.22 -12.01 3.57
CA SER A 125 18.19 -12.17 4.59
C SER A 125 18.41 -13.48 5.31
N GLU A 126 18.20 -13.48 6.63
CA GLU A 126 18.30 -14.66 7.47
C GLU A 126 16.93 -14.95 8.08
N THR A 127 16.46 -16.19 7.93
CA THR A 127 15.19 -16.61 8.51
C THR A 127 15.35 -16.82 10.01
N LEU A 128 14.44 -16.25 10.80
CA LEU A 128 14.39 -16.41 12.25
C LEU A 128 13.03 -16.99 12.67
N THR A 129 13.03 -17.74 13.78
CA THR A 129 11.78 -18.08 14.47
C THR A 129 11.09 -16.80 14.93
N ALA A 130 9.77 -16.72 14.73
CA ALA A 130 8.98 -15.56 15.16
C ALA A 130 8.89 -15.50 16.69
N GLY A 131 9.81 -14.76 17.31
CA GLY A 131 9.83 -14.52 18.75
C GLY A 131 10.98 -13.62 19.18
N ASP A 132 10.78 -12.89 20.27
CA ASP A 132 11.75 -11.90 20.77
C ASP A 132 13.08 -12.55 21.13
N ASP A 133 13.07 -13.77 21.70
CA ASP A 133 14.28 -14.48 22.09
C ASP A 133 15.22 -14.75 20.90
N ALA A 134 14.66 -15.22 19.78
CA ALA A 134 15.43 -15.49 18.56
C ALA A 134 16.00 -14.20 17.96
N LEU A 135 15.21 -13.12 17.96
CA LEU A 135 15.65 -11.82 17.47
C LEU A 135 16.77 -11.24 18.36
N LEU A 136 16.59 -11.25 19.69
CA LEU A 136 17.57 -10.73 20.65
C LEU A 136 18.88 -11.52 20.59
N ALA A 137 18.82 -12.85 20.50
CA ALA A 137 20.00 -13.68 20.35
C ALA A 137 20.79 -13.30 19.09
N ARG A 138 20.09 -13.09 17.97
CA ARG A 138 20.74 -12.72 16.70
C ARG A 138 21.36 -11.32 16.75
N LEU A 139 20.63 -10.34 17.29
CA LEU A 139 21.14 -8.97 17.44
C LEU A 139 22.39 -8.91 18.33
N ARG A 140 22.41 -9.68 19.43
CA ARG A 140 23.59 -9.79 20.29
C ARG A 140 24.79 -10.34 19.53
N GLN A 141 24.62 -11.43 18.77
CA GLN A 141 25.71 -11.98 17.95
C GLN A 141 26.26 -10.94 16.96
N LEU A 142 25.39 -10.15 16.31
CA LEU A 142 25.82 -9.09 15.40
C LEU A 142 26.59 -7.96 16.11
N HIS A 143 26.19 -7.60 17.34
CA HIS A 143 26.85 -6.56 18.13
C HIS A 143 28.17 -7.01 18.79
N HIS A 144 28.37 -8.32 18.98
CA HIS A 144 29.62 -8.89 19.48
C HIS A 144 30.64 -9.22 18.37
N ILE A 145 30.29 -8.97 17.10
CA ILE A 145 31.22 -8.99 15.98
C ILE A 145 31.74 -7.56 15.81
N GLY A 146 32.74 -7.22 16.61
CA GLY A 146 33.50 -5.96 16.60
C GLY A 146 34.87 -6.19 17.20
#